data_AF-A0A941QBR9-F1
#
_entry.id   AF-A0A941QBR9-F1
#
_cell.length_a   1.000
_cell.length_b   1.000
_cell.length_c   1.000
_cell.angle_alpha   90.00
_cell.angle_beta   90.00
_cell.angle_gamma   90.00
#
_symmetry.space_group_name_H-M   'P 1'
#
loop_
_entity.id
_entity.type
_entity.pdbx_description
1 polymer ?
#
loop_
_entity_poly.entity_id
_entity_poly.type
_entity_poly.pdbx_seq_one_letter_code
_entity_poly.pdbx_strand_id
1 'polypeptide(L)'
;MQASRNVHRPLWVALLVAHLVALAALLAWVWAGTRPVPMYDLHLSDGEKLKCVSYAPYHFPGQTPFDKNARVARAQIETDLAALAGITECVRLYSIDHGLDQVVDVARGVGLKVLLGAWIGFDRKKNAVELERAITLANANRDVVRALIVGNEVLLRRERSEDEMRTLIREAKARAAVPVTYADVWEFWVKHDSLASEVDFVTVHILPFWEDEPVDIEHALAHVADIHDKMSAHFAGKSLLIGETGWPSEGRQREESKPSRVNQARYIREFVHQAHARGWNYNLIEAIDQPWKRRLEGTVGGYWGMLEAQTLRPKFPLAGAVSERASAMPPLAGAAVGALIGLLLAATTAGTTALRTAALTAVAATAGLIAVLHWEHALVAYRDALEWGVLGGIALLAAMLAVVLGRWRGEELPSGEAAWAALRARRPLSCATTLGLMRSLLMFSASIAALLLFVDARYRDFPTLLYFTPALALGVIGWWQGCSGRAERLFAWVMAICVLGRWLPEPANPQAIAWLVIGLILSVPLLRPRQHEDR
;
A
#
# COMPACT_ATOMS: atom_id res chain seq x y z
N MET A 1 18.66 -49.69 10.54
CA MET A 1 18.41 -48.81 9.37
C MET A 1 16.95 -48.77 8.87
N GLN A 2 16.12 -49.79 9.14
CA GLN A 2 14.70 -49.79 8.74
C GLN A 2 13.77 -49.06 9.72
N ALA A 3 14.11 -49.02 11.02
CA ALA A 3 13.30 -48.38 12.07
C ALA A 3 13.30 -46.84 12.01
N SER A 4 14.42 -46.18 11.64
CA SER A 4 14.47 -44.71 11.51
C SER A 4 13.82 -44.17 10.23
N ARG A 5 13.54 -45.03 9.23
CA ARG A 5 12.90 -44.62 7.98
C ARG A 5 11.39 -44.35 8.13
N ASN A 6 10.73 -44.93 9.14
CA ASN A 6 9.28 -44.79 9.33
C ASN A 6 8.87 -43.53 10.09
N VAL A 7 9.75 -42.97 10.94
CA VAL A 7 9.43 -41.81 11.80
C VAL A 7 9.37 -40.50 11.01
N HIS A 8 10.17 -40.35 9.95
CA HIS A 8 10.23 -39.10 9.15
C HIS A 8 9.29 -39.08 7.94
N ARG A 9 8.72 -40.22 7.54
CA ARG A 9 7.77 -40.30 6.42
C ARG A 9 6.59 -39.34 6.56
N PRO A 10 5.86 -39.28 7.70
CA PRO A 10 4.70 -38.41 7.81
C PRO A 10 5.06 -36.92 7.74
N LEU A 11 6.22 -36.51 8.29
CA LEU A 11 6.73 -35.16 8.17
C LEU A 11 6.97 -34.76 6.70
N TRP A 12 7.65 -35.60 5.92
CA TRP A 12 7.93 -35.31 4.51
C TRP A 12 6.65 -35.31 3.66
N VAL A 13 5.68 -36.16 3.97
CA VAL A 13 4.34 -36.12 3.35
C VAL A 13 3.65 -34.79 3.69
N ALA A 14 3.66 -34.37 4.96
CA ALA A 14 3.04 -33.11 5.37
C ALA A 14 3.68 -31.90 4.68
N LEU A 15 5.02 -31.85 4.58
CA LEU A 15 5.74 -30.80 3.85
C LEU A 15 5.36 -30.78 2.38
N LEU A 16 5.33 -31.94 1.72
CA LEU A 16 4.94 -32.05 0.32
C LEU A 16 3.50 -31.55 0.10
N VAL A 17 2.54 -32.06 0.87
CA VAL A 17 1.12 -31.70 0.72
C VAL A 17 0.90 -30.21 1.00
N ALA A 18 1.46 -29.67 2.08
CA ALA A 18 1.32 -28.26 2.44
C ALA A 18 1.82 -27.34 1.32
N HIS A 19 3.00 -27.63 0.75
CA HIS A 19 3.58 -26.80 -0.30
C HIS A 19 2.92 -27.01 -1.66
N LEU A 20 2.44 -28.22 -1.99
CA LEU A 20 1.67 -28.42 -3.23
C LEU A 20 0.33 -27.68 -3.21
N VAL A 21 -0.39 -27.74 -2.08
CA VAL A 21 -1.65 -26.99 -1.91
C VAL A 21 -1.40 -25.49 -1.97
N ALA A 22 -0.38 -25.00 -1.26
CA ALA A 22 0.00 -23.60 -1.28
C ALA A 22 0.44 -23.12 -2.66
N LEU A 23 1.28 -23.90 -3.36
CA LEU A 23 1.73 -23.59 -4.71
C LEU A 23 0.55 -23.55 -5.69
N ALA A 24 -0.38 -24.50 -5.62
CA ALA A 24 -1.58 -24.49 -6.45
C ALA A 24 -2.44 -23.24 -6.19
N ALA A 25 -2.65 -22.86 -4.92
CA ALA A 25 -3.38 -21.66 -4.56
C ALA A 25 -2.69 -20.37 -5.04
N LEU A 26 -1.36 -20.26 -4.87
CA LEU A 26 -0.58 -19.13 -5.35
C LEU A 26 -0.60 -19.02 -6.88
N LEU A 27 -0.49 -20.14 -7.59
CA LEU A 27 -0.58 -20.17 -9.05
C LEU A 27 -1.98 -19.77 -9.53
N ALA A 28 -3.03 -20.23 -8.87
CA ALA A 28 -4.40 -19.82 -9.17
C ALA A 28 -4.61 -18.32 -8.93
N TRP A 29 -4.07 -17.77 -7.82
CA TRP A 29 -4.11 -16.34 -7.52
C TRP A 29 -3.34 -15.50 -8.55
N VAL A 30 -2.12 -15.91 -8.89
CA VAL A 30 -1.30 -15.28 -9.93
C VAL A 30 -2.00 -15.32 -11.28
N TRP A 31 -2.62 -16.45 -11.63
CA TRP A 31 -3.35 -16.57 -12.89
C TRP A 31 -4.61 -15.71 -12.90
N ALA A 32 -5.38 -15.69 -11.79
CA ALA A 32 -6.56 -14.86 -11.66
C ALA A 32 -6.23 -13.37 -11.87
N GLY A 33 -5.09 -12.88 -11.37
CA GLY A 33 -4.65 -11.50 -11.62
C GLY A 33 -4.38 -11.18 -13.09
N THR A 34 -4.11 -12.18 -13.94
CA THR A 34 -3.92 -11.97 -15.39
C THR A 34 -5.23 -11.92 -16.16
N ARG A 35 -6.36 -12.28 -15.53
CA ARG A 35 -7.67 -12.25 -16.19
C ARG A 35 -8.12 -10.80 -16.37
N PRO A 36 -8.40 -10.36 -17.61
CA PRO A 36 -8.99 -9.05 -17.84
C PRO A 36 -10.39 -8.99 -17.24
N VAL A 37 -10.67 -7.92 -16.51
CA VAL A 37 -11.98 -7.61 -15.94
C VAL A 37 -12.68 -6.62 -16.88
N PRO A 38 -13.84 -6.97 -17.46
CA PRO A 38 -14.63 -6.01 -18.23
C PRO A 38 -15.20 -4.95 -17.29
N MET A 39 -15.23 -3.71 -17.75
CA MET A 39 -15.75 -2.56 -17.01
C MET A 39 -16.24 -1.51 -17.99
N TYR A 40 -16.92 -0.47 -17.48
CA TYR A 40 -17.39 0.63 -18.33
C TYR A 40 -16.22 1.32 -19.03
N ASP A 41 -16.45 1.65 -20.30
CA ASP A 41 -15.53 2.47 -21.07
C ASP A 41 -15.82 3.93 -20.80
N LEU A 42 -14.78 4.69 -20.49
CA LEU A 42 -14.88 6.14 -20.43
C LEU A 42 -14.66 6.70 -21.83
N HIS A 43 -15.77 6.93 -22.55
CA HIS A 43 -15.77 7.65 -23.80
C HIS A 43 -16.07 9.13 -23.53
N LEU A 44 -15.03 9.94 -23.50
CA LEU A 44 -15.19 11.39 -23.53
C LEU A 44 -15.46 11.81 -24.97
N SER A 45 -16.38 12.76 -25.16
CA SER A 45 -16.67 13.35 -26.48
C SER A 45 -15.41 14.03 -27.06
N ASP A 46 -15.36 14.27 -28.37
CA ASP A 46 -14.21 14.94 -28.99
C ASP A 46 -13.94 16.30 -28.31
N GLY A 47 -12.76 16.41 -27.71
CA GLY A 47 -12.32 17.61 -26.97
C GLY A 47 -12.76 17.69 -25.50
N GLU A 48 -13.60 16.77 -25.03
CA GLU A 48 -13.99 16.65 -23.62
C GLU A 48 -12.84 16.05 -22.80
N LYS A 49 -12.59 16.63 -21.62
CA LYS A 49 -11.48 16.29 -20.72
C LYS A 49 -11.97 16.16 -19.28
N LEU A 50 -11.10 15.63 -18.43
CA LEU A 50 -11.35 15.65 -16.98
C LEU A 50 -11.46 17.11 -16.48
N LYS A 51 -12.32 17.36 -15.48
CA LYS A 51 -12.51 18.73 -14.96
C LYS A 51 -11.27 19.29 -14.29
N CYS A 52 -10.82 18.70 -13.20
CA CYS A 52 -9.53 19.02 -12.60
C CYS A 52 -8.85 17.74 -12.06
N VAL A 53 -7.53 17.78 -11.90
CA VAL A 53 -6.73 16.76 -11.21
C VAL A 53 -5.78 17.42 -10.20
N SER A 54 -5.57 16.80 -9.05
CA SER A 54 -4.56 17.26 -8.09
C SER A 54 -3.16 17.10 -8.68
N TYR A 55 -2.35 18.14 -8.52
CA TYR A 55 -0.98 18.17 -9.04
C TYR A 55 0.00 18.64 -7.97
N ALA A 56 0.89 17.73 -7.56
CA ALA A 56 2.03 17.99 -6.71
C ALA A 56 3.28 17.32 -7.35
N PRO A 57 4.18 18.10 -7.96
CA PRO A 57 5.29 17.58 -8.77
C PRO A 57 6.49 17.10 -7.94
N TYR A 58 6.22 16.29 -6.91
CA TYR A 58 7.24 15.65 -6.09
C TYR A 58 7.33 14.15 -6.41
N HIS A 59 7.42 13.79 -7.69
CA HIS A 59 7.29 12.39 -8.14
C HIS A 59 8.64 11.69 -8.40
N PHE A 60 9.76 12.43 -8.45
CA PHE A 60 11.09 11.84 -8.57
C PHE A 60 11.69 11.41 -7.22
N PRO A 61 12.60 10.41 -7.22
CA PRO A 61 13.29 9.98 -6.01
C PRO A 61 13.94 11.15 -5.25
N GLY A 62 13.69 11.21 -3.93
CA GLY A 62 14.23 12.25 -3.06
C GLY A 62 13.44 13.57 -3.04
N GLN A 63 12.50 13.78 -3.97
CA GLN A 63 11.62 14.95 -3.92
C GLN A 63 10.57 14.78 -2.82
N THR A 64 10.33 15.86 -2.07
CA THR A 64 9.32 15.88 -1.01
C THR A 64 8.99 17.32 -0.63
N PRO A 65 7.74 17.64 -0.26
CA PRO A 65 7.40 18.95 0.30
C PRO A 65 7.93 19.18 1.73
N PHE A 66 8.53 18.17 2.37
CA PHE A 66 9.08 18.31 3.72
C PHE A 66 10.49 18.93 3.76
N ASP A 67 11.18 18.94 2.61
CA ASP A 67 12.44 19.67 2.51
C ASP A 67 12.14 21.13 2.21
N LYS A 68 12.42 21.99 3.20
CA LYS A 68 12.20 23.45 3.14
C LYS A 68 12.99 24.13 2.03
N ASN A 69 14.07 23.49 1.56
CA ASN A 69 14.91 24.01 0.50
C ASN A 69 14.57 23.38 -0.86
N ALA A 70 13.61 22.46 -0.91
CA ALA A 70 13.18 21.85 -2.16
C ALA A 70 12.68 22.94 -3.11
N ARG A 71 13.08 22.81 -4.38
CA ARG A 71 12.51 23.61 -5.46
C ARG A 71 12.35 22.75 -6.68
N VAL A 72 11.11 22.67 -7.17
CA VAL A 72 10.82 21.91 -8.38
C VAL A 72 11.29 22.71 -9.59
N ALA A 73 12.09 22.08 -10.45
CA ALA A 73 12.60 22.72 -11.65
C ALA A 73 11.46 23.03 -12.62
N ARG A 74 11.50 24.23 -13.23
CA ARG A 74 10.48 24.65 -14.20
C ARG A 74 10.30 23.66 -15.34
N ALA A 75 11.39 23.10 -15.87
CA ALA A 75 11.36 22.12 -16.96
C ALA A 75 10.58 20.84 -16.60
N GLN A 76 10.63 20.41 -15.33
CA GLN A 76 9.79 19.31 -14.85
C GLN A 76 8.31 19.70 -14.91
N ILE A 77 7.96 20.90 -14.42
CA ILE A 77 6.59 21.41 -14.46
C ILE A 77 6.08 21.56 -15.90
N GLU A 78 6.91 22.04 -16.82
CA GLU A 78 6.58 22.13 -18.25
C GLU A 78 6.28 20.76 -18.86
N THR A 79 7.10 19.75 -18.53
CA THR A 79 6.90 18.37 -19.00
C THR A 79 5.61 17.77 -18.43
N ASP A 80 5.39 17.91 -17.12
CA ASP A 80 4.23 17.39 -16.43
C ASP A 80 2.94 18.04 -16.95
N LEU A 81 2.88 19.36 -17.03
CA LEU A 81 1.67 20.08 -17.49
C LEU A 81 1.40 19.87 -18.99
N ALA A 82 2.43 19.69 -19.83
CA ALA A 82 2.23 19.31 -21.23
C ALA A 82 1.55 17.94 -21.36
N ALA A 83 1.93 16.96 -20.54
CA ALA A 83 1.28 15.66 -20.50
C ALA A 83 -0.18 15.80 -20.00
N LEU A 84 -0.40 16.58 -18.94
CA LEU A 84 -1.74 16.77 -18.35
C LEU A 84 -2.69 17.59 -19.23
N ALA A 85 -2.17 18.50 -20.06
CA ALA A 85 -2.97 19.28 -21.00
C ALA A 85 -3.74 18.40 -22.00
N GLY A 86 -3.29 17.17 -22.26
CA GLY A 86 -4.03 16.19 -23.07
C GLY A 86 -5.18 15.50 -22.33
N ILE A 87 -5.24 15.59 -21.00
CA ILE A 87 -6.08 14.73 -20.14
C ILE A 87 -7.13 15.55 -19.37
N THR A 88 -6.78 16.75 -18.90
CA THR A 88 -7.61 17.57 -18.01
C THR A 88 -7.74 19.01 -18.53
N GLU A 89 -8.79 19.71 -18.11
CA GLU A 89 -8.97 21.15 -18.32
C GLU A 89 -8.21 21.97 -17.26
N CYS A 90 -7.91 21.37 -16.10
CA CYS A 90 -7.40 22.07 -14.93
C CYS A 90 -6.53 21.22 -14.01
N VAL A 91 -5.63 21.89 -13.30
CA VAL A 91 -4.86 21.30 -12.18
C VAL A 91 -5.17 22.01 -10.86
N ARG A 92 -5.19 21.27 -9.76
CA ARG A 92 -5.30 21.80 -8.41
C ARG A 92 -3.95 21.74 -7.70
N LEU A 93 -3.53 22.87 -7.13
CA LEU A 93 -2.36 22.98 -6.27
C LEU A 93 -2.78 23.00 -4.80
N TYR A 94 -1.90 22.52 -3.92
CA TYR A 94 -2.07 22.58 -2.46
C TYR A 94 -1.32 23.74 -1.81
N SER A 95 -0.27 24.23 -2.47
CA SER A 95 0.62 25.29 -2.02
C SER A 95 1.26 25.97 -3.25
N ILE A 96 1.83 27.15 -3.04
CA ILE A 96 2.65 27.88 -4.02
C ILE A 96 4.14 27.97 -3.61
N ASP A 97 4.53 27.27 -2.55
CA ASP A 97 5.92 27.14 -2.12
C ASP A 97 6.73 26.20 -3.01
N HIS A 98 8.05 26.12 -2.78
CA HIS A 98 8.98 25.23 -3.48
C HIS A 98 8.97 25.37 -5.02
N GLY A 99 8.67 26.58 -5.52
CA GLY A 99 8.60 26.89 -6.94
C GLY A 99 7.30 26.47 -7.61
N LEU A 100 6.24 26.15 -6.86
CA LEU A 100 4.92 25.82 -7.43
C LEU A 100 4.15 27.05 -7.94
N ASP A 101 4.55 28.26 -7.54
CA ASP A 101 4.05 29.51 -8.11
C ASP A 101 4.21 29.59 -9.64
N GLN A 102 5.29 29.02 -10.19
CA GLN A 102 5.54 29.00 -11.64
C GLN A 102 4.53 28.15 -12.43
N VAL A 103 3.75 27.27 -11.77
CA VAL A 103 2.73 26.43 -12.41
C VAL A 103 1.70 27.27 -13.13
N VAL A 104 1.33 28.44 -12.59
CA VAL A 104 0.32 29.32 -13.18
C VAL A 104 0.75 29.80 -14.57
N ASP A 105 2.01 30.23 -14.70
CA ASP A 105 2.55 30.69 -15.98
C ASP A 105 2.72 29.55 -16.99
N VAL A 106 3.15 28.37 -16.53
CA VAL A 106 3.28 27.20 -17.41
C VAL A 106 1.91 26.71 -17.87
N ALA A 107 0.93 26.65 -16.96
CA ALA A 107 -0.45 26.25 -17.26
C ALA A 107 -1.07 27.13 -18.33
N ARG A 108 -0.82 28.46 -18.29
CA ARG A 108 -1.22 29.40 -19.34
C ARG A 108 -0.75 28.96 -20.72
N GLY A 109 0.53 28.61 -20.83
CA GLY A 109 1.18 28.24 -22.09
C GLY A 109 0.63 26.97 -22.73
N VAL A 110 0.09 26.06 -21.91
CA VAL A 110 -0.49 24.79 -22.37
C VAL A 110 -2.03 24.77 -22.33
N GLY A 111 -2.67 25.89 -22.00
CA GLY A 111 -4.12 26.04 -22.01
C GLY A 111 -4.85 25.40 -20.81
N LEU A 112 -4.15 25.11 -19.71
CA LEU A 112 -4.75 24.61 -18.47
C LEU A 112 -5.22 25.75 -17.57
N LYS A 113 -6.29 25.52 -16.80
CA LYS A 113 -6.68 26.38 -15.66
C LYS A 113 -6.09 25.85 -14.35
N VAL A 114 -6.07 26.71 -13.33
CA VAL A 114 -5.51 26.36 -12.01
C VAL A 114 -6.51 26.64 -10.89
N LEU A 115 -6.75 25.64 -10.03
CA LEU A 115 -7.28 25.84 -8.68
C LEU A 115 -6.08 26.06 -7.75
N LEU A 116 -5.89 27.30 -7.30
CA LEU A 116 -4.69 27.71 -6.58
C LEU A 116 -4.88 27.48 -5.08
N GLY A 117 -4.12 26.56 -4.48
CA GLY A 117 -4.13 26.34 -3.03
C GLY A 117 -3.15 27.23 -2.29
N ALA A 118 -3.60 27.83 -1.20
CA ALA A 118 -2.75 28.41 -0.16
C ALA A 118 -2.68 27.43 1.00
N TRP A 119 -1.49 26.90 1.30
CA TRP A 119 -1.33 25.96 2.41
C TRP A 119 -1.42 26.66 3.76
N ILE A 120 -2.37 26.24 4.58
CA ILE A 120 -2.56 26.75 5.94
C ILE A 120 -2.24 25.64 6.93
N GLY A 121 -1.39 25.92 7.92
CA GLY A 121 -1.12 24.98 9.00
C GLY A 121 -0.78 25.61 10.35
N PHE A 122 0.05 24.93 11.15
CA PHE A 122 0.30 25.33 12.55
C PHE A 122 1.01 26.69 12.72
N ASP A 123 1.84 27.10 11.76
CA ASP A 123 2.65 28.32 11.87
C ASP A 123 1.91 29.53 11.28
N ARG A 124 1.42 30.42 12.16
CA ARG A 124 0.66 31.60 11.75
C ARG A 124 1.45 32.53 10.83
N LYS A 125 2.77 32.67 11.03
CA LYS A 125 3.59 33.57 10.22
C LYS A 125 3.72 33.02 8.81
N LYS A 126 3.94 31.71 8.67
CA LYS A 126 3.97 31.06 7.36
C LYS A 126 2.62 31.15 6.65
N ASN A 127 1.51 30.92 7.37
CA ASN A 127 0.18 31.04 6.80
C ASN A 127 -0.06 32.43 6.21
N ALA A 128 0.32 33.49 6.93
CA ALA A 128 0.17 34.87 6.46
C ALA A 128 0.99 35.13 5.18
N VAL A 129 2.24 34.64 5.13
CA VAL A 129 3.10 34.79 3.95
C VAL A 129 2.56 34.00 2.74
N GLU A 130 2.15 32.76 2.94
CA GLU A 130 1.57 31.91 1.89
C GLU A 130 0.27 32.52 1.35
N LEU A 131 -0.63 32.95 2.24
CA LEU A 131 -1.91 33.55 1.86
C LEU A 131 -1.72 34.84 1.07
N GLU A 132 -0.84 35.74 1.53
CA GLU A 132 -0.50 36.98 0.84
C GLU A 132 0.00 36.74 -0.59
N ARG A 133 0.94 35.79 -0.73
CA ARG A 133 1.52 35.42 -2.02
C ARG A 133 0.47 34.78 -2.93
N ALA A 134 -0.40 33.92 -2.38
CA ALA A 134 -1.44 33.25 -3.16
C ALA A 134 -2.51 34.23 -3.65
N ILE A 135 -2.93 35.19 -2.82
CA ILE A 135 -3.85 36.27 -3.24
C ILE A 135 -3.21 37.12 -4.34
N THR A 136 -1.95 37.52 -4.18
CA THR A 136 -1.23 38.31 -5.18
C THR A 136 -1.12 37.57 -6.52
N LEU A 137 -0.73 36.28 -6.47
CA LEU A 137 -0.59 35.46 -7.66
C LEU A 137 -1.95 35.23 -8.35
N ALA A 138 -3.01 34.95 -7.60
CA ALA A 138 -4.36 34.80 -8.13
C ALA A 138 -4.86 36.08 -8.83
N ASN A 139 -4.64 37.24 -8.19
CA ASN A 139 -5.07 38.53 -8.72
C ASN A 139 -4.33 38.92 -10.01
N ALA A 140 -3.04 38.59 -10.11
CA ALA A 140 -2.24 38.85 -11.29
C ALA A 140 -2.57 37.93 -12.47
N ASN A 141 -3.21 36.78 -12.23
CA ASN A 141 -3.39 35.71 -13.21
C ASN A 141 -4.85 35.24 -13.33
N ARG A 142 -5.81 36.18 -13.30
CA ARG A 142 -7.25 35.91 -13.37
C ARG A 142 -7.71 35.20 -14.65
N ASP A 143 -6.88 35.25 -15.69
CA ASP A 143 -7.11 34.54 -16.94
C ASP A 143 -6.89 33.01 -16.79
N VAL A 144 -6.08 32.57 -15.83
CA VAL A 144 -5.71 31.16 -15.62
C VAL A 144 -6.24 30.61 -14.30
N VAL A 145 -6.18 31.39 -13.22
CA VAL A 145 -6.60 30.97 -11.88
C VAL A 145 -8.12 31.02 -11.78
N ARG A 146 -8.74 29.85 -11.61
CA ARG A 146 -10.20 29.69 -11.53
C ARG A 146 -10.76 30.01 -10.15
N ALA A 147 -10.02 29.66 -9.10
CA ALA A 147 -10.36 29.94 -7.71
C ALA A 147 -9.13 29.84 -6.80
N LEU A 148 -9.21 30.49 -5.64
CA LEU A 148 -8.26 30.38 -4.53
C LEU A 148 -8.85 29.48 -3.44
N ILE A 149 -8.12 28.44 -3.05
CA ILE A 149 -8.49 27.50 -1.97
C ILE A 149 -7.64 27.84 -0.75
N VAL A 150 -8.26 28.33 0.32
CA VAL A 150 -7.57 28.79 1.54
C VAL A 150 -7.48 27.63 2.53
N GLY A 151 -6.46 26.80 2.41
CA GLY A 151 -6.21 25.64 3.26
C GLY A 151 -6.78 24.34 2.72
N ASN A 152 -6.18 23.23 3.19
CA ASN A 152 -6.56 21.86 2.89
C ASN A 152 -6.67 21.07 4.20
N GLU A 153 -7.87 20.60 4.51
CA GLU A 153 -8.15 19.73 5.67
C GLU A 153 -7.60 20.31 6.98
N VAL A 154 -7.66 21.63 7.14
CA VAL A 154 -7.04 22.33 8.27
C VAL A 154 -7.73 21.95 9.58
N LEU A 155 -9.06 21.79 9.54
CA LEU A 155 -9.87 21.39 10.70
C LEU A 155 -9.70 19.89 10.98
N LEU A 156 -9.69 19.04 9.94
CA LEU A 156 -9.38 17.62 10.09
C LEU A 156 -8.01 17.37 10.72
N ARG A 157 -6.98 18.07 10.22
CA ARG A 157 -5.60 18.02 10.76
C ARG A 157 -5.46 18.77 12.09
N ARG A 158 -6.53 19.43 12.56
CA ARG A 158 -6.61 20.19 13.83
C ARG A 158 -5.52 21.24 13.95
N GLU A 159 -5.12 21.82 12.83
CA GLU A 159 -4.00 22.75 12.83
C GLU A 159 -4.45 24.14 13.27
N ARG A 160 -5.66 24.55 12.87
CA ARG A 160 -6.33 25.83 13.25
C ARG A 160 -7.76 25.58 13.72
N SER A 161 -8.30 26.53 14.48
CA SER A 161 -9.71 26.56 14.85
C SER A 161 -10.61 27.09 13.73
N GLU A 162 -11.92 26.85 13.85
CA GLU A 162 -12.93 27.40 12.94
C GLU A 162 -12.86 28.94 12.85
N ASP A 163 -12.70 29.65 13.97
CA ASP A 163 -12.62 31.12 14.00
C ASP A 163 -11.38 31.67 13.30
N GLU A 164 -10.25 30.97 13.44
CA GLU A 164 -9.03 31.31 12.72
C GLU A 164 -9.22 31.12 11.20
N MET A 165 -9.83 30.01 10.80
CA MET A 165 -10.14 29.76 9.39
C MET A 165 -11.13 30.78 8.84
N ARG A 166 -12.18 31.12 9.59
CA ARG A 166 -13.12 32.21 9.23
C ARG A 166 -12.40 33.51 8.96
N THR A 167 -11.45 33.87 9.82
CA THR A 167 -10.66 35.11 9.68
C THR A 167 -9.82 35.08 8.40
N LEU A 168 -9.09 33.99 8.14
CA LEU A 168 -8.25 33.83 6.95
C LEU A 168 -9.07 33.83 5.66
N ILE A 169 -10.22 33.15 5.64
CA ILE A 169 -11.12 33.09 4.48
C ILE A 169 -11.72 34.47 4.19
N ARG A 170 -12.18 35.19 5.22
CA ARG A 170 -12.70 36.56 5.07
C ARG A 170 -11.64 37.52 4.52
N GLU A 171 -10.42 37.43 5.04
CA GLU A 171 -9.30 38.24 4.55
C GLU A 171 -9.04 37.96 3.06
N ALA A 172 -8.95 36.69 2.68
CA ALA A 172 -8.72 36.29 1.30
C ALA A 172 -9.86 36.76 0.39
N LYS A 173 -11.12 36.54 0.79
CA LYS A 173 -12.30 36.93 0.02
C LYS A 173 -12.43 38.44 -0.17
N ALA A 174 -12.00 39.24 0.82
CA ALA A 174 -12.00 40.70 0.70
C ALA A 174 -10.98 41.24 -0.31
N ARG A 175 -9.94 40.46 -0.64
CA ARG A 175 -8.76 40.91 -1.40
C ARG A 175 -8.56 40.18 -2.72
N ALA A 176 -9.07 38.96 -2.86
CA ALA A 176 -8.96 38.15 -4.06
C ALA A 176 -9.95 38.62 -5.15
N ALA A 177 -9.50 38.65 -6.39
CA ALA A 177 -10.26 39.00 -7.58
C ALA A 177 -10.79 37.75 -8.33
N VAL A 178 -10.63 36.58 -7.72
CA VAL A 178 -11.15 35.27 -8.12
C VAL A 178 -11.97 34.68 -6.97
N PRO A 179 -12.91 33.76 -7.23
CA PRO A 179 -13.67 33.09 -6.17
C PRO A 179 -12.78 32.42 -5.11
N VAL A 180 -13.18 32.49 -3.85
CA VAL A 180 -12.49 31.93 -2.69
C VAL A 180 -13.29 30.79 -2.07
N THR A 181 -12.61 29.70 -1.74
CA THR A 181 -13.17 28.53 -1.06
C THR A 181 -12.23 28.00 0.02
N TYR A 182 -12.71 27.03 0.78
CA TYR A 182 -11.98 26.19 1.73
C TYR A 182 -12.23 24.74 1.37
N ALA A 183 -11.24 23.86 1.57
CA ALA A 183 -11.36 22.43 1.25
C ALA A 183 -11.14 21.55 2.49
N ASP A 184 -12.09 20.67 2.77
CA ASP A 184 -12.05 19.71 3.89
C ASP A 184 -12.92 18.49 3.58
N VAL A 185 -12.79 17.43 4.38
CA VAL A 185 -13.66 16.24 4.29
C VAL A 185 -15.11 16.58 4.65
N TRP A 186 -16.05 15.87 4.04
CA TRP A 186 -17.48 16.19 4.14
C TRP A 186 -17.99 16.20 5.58
N GLU A 187 -17.48 15.35 6.46
CA GLU A 187 -17.86 15.29 7.88
C GLU A 187 -17.43 16.53 8.65
N PHE A 188 -16.26 17.10 8.33
CA PHE A 188 -15.77 18.33 8.95
C PHE A 188 -16.53 19.54 8.43
N TRP A 189 -16.94 19.52 7.17
CA TRP A 189 -17.89 20.52 6.65
C TRP A 189 -19.23 20.49 7.38
N VAL A 190 -19.79 19.32 7.68
CA VAL A 190 -21.04 19.22 8.46
C VAL A 190 -20.86 19.74 9.89
N LYS A 191 -19.71 19.46 10.52
CA LYS A 191 -19.41 19.91 11.90
C LYS A 191 -19.16 21.43 12.00
N HIS A 192 -18.63 22.03 10.93
CA HIS A 192 -18.21 23.44 10.87
C HIS A 192 -18.94 24.19 9.74
N ASP A 193 -20.21 23.87 9.55
CA ASP A 193 -21.03 24.32 8.42
C ASP A 193 -21.18 25.84 8.34
N SER A 194 -21.02 26.53 9.47
CA SER A 194 -21.07 27.99 9.56
C SER A 194 -19.93 28.70 8.82
N LEU A 195 -18.89 27.98 8.37
CA LEU A 195 -17.88 28.51 7.44
C LEU A 195 -18.42 28.67 6.00
N ALA A 196 -19.54 28.02 5.65
CA ALA A 196 -20.11 28.09 4.31
C ALA A 196 -20.56 29.52 3.92
N SER A 197 -20.90 30.37 4.91
CA SER A 197 -21.21 31.78 4.68
C SER A 197 -20.00 32.60 4.23
N GLU A 198 -18.79 32.14 4.54
CA GLU A 198 -17.54 32.86 4.30
C GLU A 198 -16.95 32.58 2.92
N VAL A 199 -17.25 31.43 2.34
CA VAL A 199 -16.75 31.01 1.02
C VAL A 199 -17.72 31.35 -0.11
N ASP A 200 -17.23 31.42 -1.34
CA ASP A 200 -18.07 31.63 -2.53
C ASP A 200 -18.76 30.34 -2.96
N PHE A 201 -18.09 29.20 -2.79
CA PHE A 201 -18.60 27.86 -3.02
C PHE A 201 -17.95 26.88 -2.04
N VAL A 202 -18.56 25.73 -1.81
CA VAL A 202 -18.08 24.72 -0.86
C VAL A 202 -17.22 23.69 -1.60
N THR A 203 -16.07 23.33 -1.04
CA THR A 203 -15.20 22.28 -1.59
C THR A 203 -15.10 21.10 -0.63
N VAL A 204 -15.70 19.96 -0.97
CA VAL A 204 -15.75 18.76 -0.10
C VAL A 204 -14.82 17.68 -0.61
N HIS A 205 -14.09 17.01 0.28
CA HIS A 205 -13.37 15.78 -0.05
C HIS A 205 -14.26 14.57 0.24
N ILE A 206 -14.30 13.65 -0.72
CA ILE A 206 -15.06 12.40 -0.62
C ILE A 206 -14.13 11.30 -1.11
N LEU A 207 -13.50 10.60 -0.15
CA LEU A 207 -12.49 9.57 -0.41
C LEU A 207 -12.94 8.28 0.28
N PRO A 208 -13.78 7.46 -0.37
CA PRO A 208 -14.40 6.31 0.29
C PRO A 208 -13.38 5.32 0.87
N PHE A 209 -12.18 5.24 0.29
CA PHE A 209 -11.07 4.45 0.83
C PHE A 209 -10.52 4.98 2.17
N TRP A 210 -10.50 6.30 2.39
CA TRP A 210 -9.88 6.95 3.56
C TRP A 210 -10.84 7.26 4.70
N GLU A 211 -12.15 7.17 4.46
CA GLU A 211 -13.17 7.34 5.48
C GLU A 211 -12.97 6.35 6.65
N ASP A 212 -13.51 6.70 7.82
CA ASP A 212 -13.37 5.88 9.03
C ASP A 212 -14.01 4.50 8.83
N GLU A 213 -15.13 4.46 8.10
CA GLU A 213 -15.76 3.26 7.55
C GLU A 213 -15.42 3.16 6.05
N PRO A 214 -14.38 2.41 5.68
CA PRO A 214 -13.92 2.35 4.29
C PRO A 214 -14.93 1.55 3.45
N VAL A 215 -15.29 2.10 2.28
CA VAL A 215 -16.35 1.55 1.41
C VAL A 215 -15.77 0.67 0.30
N ASP A 216 -16.36 -0.50 0.06
CA ASP A 216 -15.98 -1.38 -1.04
C ASP A 216 -16.18 -0.74 -2.43
N ILE A 217 -15.38 -1.17 -3.41
CA ILE A 217 -15.43 -0.61 -4.77
C ILE A 217 -16.81 -0.77 -5.44
N GLU A 218 -17.57 -1.81 -5.12
CA GLU A 218 -18.91 -2.04 -5.68
C GLU A 218 -19.92 -0.99 -5.22
N HIS A 219 -19.69 -0.34 -4.07
CA HIS A 219 -20.60 0.63 -3.46
C HIS A 219 -20.05 2.06 -3.49
N ALA A 220 -18.77 2.24 -3.81
CA ALA A 220 -18.05 3.51 -3.66
C ALA A 220 -18.70 4.66 -4.43
N LEU A 221 -19.25 4.44 -5.63
CA LEU A 221 -19.86 5.50 -6.44
C LEU A 221 -21.27 5.87 -5.98
N ALA A 222 -22.04 4.89 -5.51
CA ALA A 222 -23.32 5.16 -4.87
C ALA A 222 -23.10 6.01 -3.62
N HIS A 223 -22.11 5.64 -2.80
CA HIS A 223 -21.70 6.42 -1.63
C HIS A 223 -21.29 7.85 -2.00
N VAL A 224 -20.44 8.04 -3.01
CA VAL A 224 -20.04 9.39 -3.47
C VAL A 224 -21.25 10.21 -3.92
N ALA A 225 -22.21 9.59 -4.61
CA ALA A 225 -23.44 10.26 -5.03
C ALA A 225 -24.32 10.65 -3.84
N ASP A 226 -24.51 9.76 -2.88
CA ASP A 226 -25.32 10.01 -1.69
C ASP A 226 -24.72 11.13 -0.84
N ILE A 227 -23.38 11.13 -0.65
CA ILE A 227 -22.68 12.22 0.02
C ILE A 227 -22.79 13.52 -0.78
N HIS A 228 -22.59 13.50 -2.09
CA HIS A 228 -22.73 14.70 -2.92
C HIS A 228 -24.14 15.31 -2.79
N ASP A 229 -25.18 14.48 -2.89
CA ASP A 229 -26.58 14.92 -2.82
C ASP A 229 -26.93 15.44 -1.42
N LYS A 230 -26.45 14.77 -0.36
CA LYS A 230 -26.54 15.23 1.02
C LYS A 230 -25.87 16.59 1.22
N MET A 231 -24.64 16.76 0.76
CA MET A 231 -23.89 18.01 0.92
C MET A 231 -24.50 19.15 0.10
N SER A 232 -25.01 18.85 -1.09
CA SER A 232 -25.75 19.82 -1.92
C SER A 232 -27.03 20.30 -1.24
N ALA A 233 -27.76 19.41 -0.58
CA ALA A 233 -28.94 19.76 0.21
C ALA A 233 -28.58 20.55 1.47
N HIS A 234 -27.53 20.14 2.21
CA HIS A 234 -27.07 20.80 3.44
C HIS A 234 -26.62 22.25 3.18
N PHE A 235 -25.93 22.48 2.06
CA PHE A 235 -25.45 23.80 1.64
C PHE A 235 -26.27 24.40 0.50
N ALA A 236 -27.60 24.26 0.56
CA ALA A 236 -28.51 24.76 -0.46
C ALA A 236 -28.22 26.24 -0.82
N GLY A 237 -28.09 26.51 -2.13
CA GLY A 237 -27.75 27.83 -2.66
C GLY A 237 -26.24 28.11 -2.81
N LYS A 238 -25.36 27.20 -2.37
CA LYS A 238 -23.93 27.22 -2.69
C LYS A 238 -23.61 26.18 -3.75
N SER A 239 -22.76 26.54 -4.70
CA SER A 239 -22.16 25.54 -5.60
C SER A 239 -21.25 24.61 -4.81
N LEU A 240 -21.20 23.35 -5.23
CA LEU A 240 -20.34 22.33 -4.64
C LEU A 240 -19.24 21.92 -5.63
N LEU A 241 -18.01 21.83 -5.13
CA LEU A 241 -16.87 21.21 -5.79
C LEU A 241 -16.47 19.97 -5.00
N ILE A 242 -16.38 18.82 -5.66
CA ILE A 242 -15.68 17.66 -5.07
C ILE A 242 -14.18 17.95 -5.16
N GLY A 243 -13.57 18.37 -4.06
CA GLY A 243 -12.17 18.80 -4.00
C GLY A 243 -11.17 17.66 -4.10
N GLU A 244 -11.52 16.48 -3.59
CA GLU A 244 -10.74 15.25 -3.73
C GLU A 244 -11.66 14.05 -3.78
N THR A 245 -11.36 13.17 -4.73
CA THR A 245 -11.97 11.86 -4.88
C THR A 245 -11.08 11.01 -5.77
N GLY A 246 -10.98 9.72 -5.49
CA GLY A 246 -10.06 8.83 -6.20
C GLY A 246 -10.00 7.46 -5.55
N TRP A 247 -9.10 6.62 -6.07
CA TRP A 247 -8.86 5.28 -5.55
C TRP A 247 -7.39 4.89 -5.76
N PRO A 248 -6.72 4.27 -4.78
CA PRO A 248 -5.32 3.87 -4.92
C PRO A 248 -5.16 2.56 -5.71
N SER A 249 -4.07 2.44 -6.47
CA SER A 249 -3.80 1.20 -7.24
C SER A 249 -3.02 0.14 -6.48
N GLU A 250 -2.35 0.48 -5.38
CA GLU A 250 -1.43 -0.40 -4.67
C GLU A 250 -1.49 -0.17 -3.16
N GLY A 251 -0.98 -1.14 -2.41
CA GLY A 251 -0.83 -1.09 -0.97
C GLY A 251 -1.86 -1.90 -0.20
N ARG A 252 -1.86 -1.72 1.12
CA ARG A 252 -2.74 -2.44 2.03
C ARG A 252 -4.23 -2.17 1.82
N GLN A 253 -5.02 -3.24 1.86
CA GLN A 253 -6.48 -3.19 1.95
C GLN A 253 -6.97 -2.75 3.34
N ARG A 254 -8.04 -1.95 3.37
CA ARG A 254 -8.77 -1.56 4.59
C ARG A 254 -10.17 -2.14 4.54
N GLU A 255 -10.50 -3.07 5.44
CA GLU A 255 -11.73 -3.88 5.34
C GLU A 255 -11.94 -4.44 3.93
N GLU A 256 -13.03 -4.08 3.26
CA GLU A 256 -13.38 -4.49 1.91
C GLU A 256 -12.76 -3.57 0.84
N SER A 257 -12.37 -2.33 1.21
CA SER A 257 -11.75 -1.36 0.29
C SER A 257 -10.35 -1.80 -0.13
N LYS A 258 -10.30 -2.49 -1.27
CA LYS A 258 -9.08 -3.03 -1.88
C LYS A 258 -8.43 -2.03 -2.85
N PRO A 259 -7.21 -1.52 -2.57
CA PRO A 259 -6.37 -0.88 -3.56
C PRO A 259 -6.01 -1.87 -4.66
N SER A 260 -6.23 -1.49 -5.92
CA SER A 260 -5.80 -2.29 -7.05
C SER A 260 -5.85 -1.51 -8.36
N ARG A 261 -5.07 -1.94 -9.35
CA ARG A 261 -5.09 -1.34 -10.70
C ARG A 261 -6.48 -1.41 -11.32
N VAL A 262 -7.16 -2.56 -11.17
CA VAL A 262 -8.53 -2.76 -11.69
C VAL A 262 -9.53 -1.84 -10.98
N ASN A 263 -9.47 -1.77 -9.64
CA ASN A 263 -10.41 -0.95 -8.87
C ASN A 263 -10.18 0.55 -9.09
N GLN A 264 -8.92 0.99 -9.22
CA GLN A 264 -8.62 2.36 -9.60
C GLN A 264 -9.18 2.71 -10.98
N ALA A 265 -8.96 1.84 -11.98
CA ALA A 265 -9.50 2.05 -13.32
C ALA A 265 -11.03 2.14 -13.30
N ARG A 266 -11.68 1.21 -12.60
CA ARG A 266 -13.13 1.18 -12.44
C ARG A 266 -13.66 2.47 -11.81
N TYR A 267 -13.11 2.84 -10.64
CA TYR A 267 -13.53 4.03 -9.91
C TYR A 267 -13.43 5.28 -10.78
N ILE A 268 -12.27 5.51 -11.41
CA ILE A 268 -12.05 6.71 -12.22
C ILE A 268 -13.00 6.77 -13.42
N ARG A 269 -13.16 5.67 -14.16
CA ARG A 269 -14.02 5.67 -15.36
C ARG A 269 -15.49 5.90 -15.01
N GLU A 270 -15.99 5.15 -14.05
CA GLU A 270 -17.40 5.21 -13.66
C GLU A 270 -17.73 6.52 -12.92
N PHE A 271 -16.83 7.02 -12.06
CA PHE A 271 -16.98 8.33 -11.41
C PHE A 271 -17.04 9.46 -12.44
N VAL A 272 -16.11 9.50 -13.40
CA VAL A 272 -16.09 10.57 -14.41
C VAL A 272 -17.34 10.53 -15.26
N HIS A 273 -17.79 9.35 -15.67
CA HIS A 273 -19.04 9.19 -16.42
C HIS A 273 -20.24 9.74 -15.63
N GLN A 274 -20.38 9.35 -14.36
CA GLN A 274 -21.45 9.84 -13.48
C GLN A 274 -21.37 11.35 -13.24
N ALA A 275 -20.17 11.87 -12.98
CA ALA A 275 -19.92 13.28 -12.74
C ALA A 275 -20.27 14.14 -13.96
N HIS A 276 -19.94 13.69 -15.17
CA HIS A 276 -20.28 14.38 -16.42
C HIS A 276 -21.79 14.35 -16.66
N ALA A 277 -22.43 13.19 -16.48
CA ALA A 277 -23.88 13.04 -16.64
C ALA A 277 -24.67 13.92 -15.66
N ARG A 278 -24.16 14.12 -14.43
CA ARG A 278 -24.79 14.95 -13.39
C ARG A 278 -24.31 16.40 -13.38
N GLY A 279 -23.35 16.78 -14.22
CA GLY A 279 -22.78 18.13 -14.27
C GLY A 279 -21.97 18.52 -13.04
N TRP A 280 -21.38 17.56 -12.32
CA TRP A 280 -20.60 17.80 -11.12
C TRP A 280 -19.26 18.48 -11.44
N ASN A 281 -18.87 19.45 -10.61
CA ASN A 281 -17.50 19.95 -10.59
C ASN A 281 -16.68 19.07 -9.66
N TYR A 282 -15.52 18.60 -10.14
CA TYR A 282 -14.66 17.71 -9.36
C TYR A 282 -13.18 17.94 -9.62
N ASN A 283 -12.38 17.44 -8.70
CA ASN A 283 -10.94 17.30 -8.79
C ASN A 283 -10.54 15.89 -8.35
N LEU A 284 -9.93 15.13 -9.26
CA LEU A 284 -9.45 13.77 -8.99
C LEU A 284 -8.10 13.80 -8.27
N ILE A 285 -7.95 12.99 -7.22
CA ILE A 285 -6.66 12.73 -6.57
C ILE A 285 -6.09 11.39 -7.08
N GLU A 286 -5.00 11.37 -7.86
CA GLU A 286 -4.28 12.53 -8.41
C GLU A 286 -3.69 12.28 -9.79
N ALA A 287 -3.03 13.31 -10.34
CA ALA A 287 -2.43 13.26 -11.66
C ALA A 287 -1.34 12.17 -11.78
N ILE A 288 -0.33 12.25 -10.91
CA ILE A 288 0.91 11.46 -10.99
C ILE A 288 1.17 10.81 -9.64
N ASP A 289 1.59 9.54 -9.64
CA ASP A 289 2.00 8.82 -8.42
C ASP A 289 3.09 9.60 -7.65
N GLN A 290 3.00 9.59 -6.31
CA GLN A 290 3.81 10.45 -5.45
C GLN A 290 4.55 9.64 -4.37
N PRO A 291 5.75 9.11 -4.67
CA PRO A 291 6.46 8.19 -3.78
C PRO A 291 6.75 8.74 -2.38
N TRP A 292 6.83 10.06 -2.20
CA TRP A 292 7.09 10.71 -0.91
C TRP A 292 5.97 10.51 0.12
N LYS A 293 4.71 10.39 -0.33
CA LYS A 293 3.55 10.17 0.54
C LYS A 293 3.62 8.84 1.29
N ARG A 294 4.40 7.87 0.79
CA ARG A 294 4.62 6.58 1.46
C ARG A 294 5.19 6.69 2.87
N ARG A 295 5.83 7.82 3.20
CA ARG A 295 6.31 8.09 4.55
C ARG A 295 5.19 8.39 5.55
N LEU A 296 4.07 8.95 5.09
CA LEU A 296 2.94 9.35 5.94
C LEU A 296 1.80 8.33 5.90
N GLU A 297 1.50 7.82 4.70
CA GLU A 297 0.27 7.10 4.40
C GLU A 297 0.52 5.62 4.06
N GLY A 298 1.76 5.15 4.27
CA GLY A 298 2.17 3.80 3.89
C GLY A 298 2.19 3.62 2.37
N THR A 299 2.28 2.39 1.89
CA THR A 299 2.37 2.09 0.45
C THR A 299 1.28 2.82 -0.35
N VAL A 300 0.04 2.78 0.13
CA VAL A 300 -1.14 3.39 -0.51
C VAL A 300 -0.93 4.85 -0.90
N GLY A 301 -0.34 5.67 -0.04
CA GLY A 301 -0.16 7.09 -0.32
C GLY A 301 0.66 7.37 -1.58
N GLY A 302 1.52 6.44 -1.99
CA GLY A 302 2.33 6.57 -3.20
C GLY A 302 1.60 6.38 -4.52
N TYR A 303 0.37 5.81 -4.51
CA TYR A 303 -0.22 5.17 -5.69
C TYR A 303 -1.63 5.65 -6.07
N TRP A 304 -1.94 6.91 -5.77
CA TRP A 304 -3.20 7.57 -6.17
C TRP A 304 -3.19 8.15 -7.58
N GLY A 305 -2.01 8.26 -8.20
CA GLY A 305 -1.85 8.80 -9.54
C GLY A 305 -2.59 7.99 -10.60
N MET A 306 -3.04 8.66 -11.66
CA MET A 306 -3.46 8.02 -12.91
C MET A 306 -2.24 7.75 -13.82
N LEU A 307 -1.17 8.51 -13.64
CA LEU A 307 0.10 8.37 -14.36
C LEU A 307 1.20 7.83 -13.45
N GLU A 308 2.07 7.02 -14.03
CA GLU A 308 3.29 6.54 -13.35
C GLU A 308 4.23 7.72 -13.04
N ALA A 309 4.84 7.69 -11.86
CA ALA A 309 5.71 8.75 -11.36
C ALA A 309 6.88 9.10 -12.29
N GLN A 310 7.58 8.11 -12.85
CA GLN A 310 8.81 8.36 -13.62
C GLN A 310 8.56 8.53 -15.13
N THR A 311 7.56 7.84 -15.68
CA THR A 311 7.37 7.75 -17.14
C THR A 311 6.23 8.61 -17.65
N LEU A 312 5.38 9.12 -16.75
CA LEU A 312 4.11 9.78 -17.05
C LEU A 312 3.16 8.93 -17.92
N ARG A 313 3.39 7.61 -18.01
CA ARG A 313 2.50 6.71 -18.75
C ARG A 313 1.22 6.45 -17.97
N PRO A 314 0.06 6.36 -18.64
CA PRO A 314 -1.17 5.95 -17.99
C PRO A 314 -1.04 4.57 -17.34
N LYS A 315 -1.48 4.46 -16.09
CA LYS A 315 -1.45 3.19 -15.35
C LYS A 315 -2.48 2.19 -15.86
N PHE A 316 -3.51 2.62 -16.57
CA PHE A 316 -4.52 1.77 -17.18
C PHE A 316 -5.13 2.48 -18.40
N PRO A 317 -5.66 1.73 -19.37
CA PRO A 317 -6.41 2.34 -20.47
C PRO A 317 -7.73 2.93 -19.94
N LEU A 318 -8.32 3.92 -20.63
CA LEU A 318 -9.64 4.49 -20.28
C LEU A 318 -10.82 3.73 -20.92
N ALA A 319 -10.53 2.79 -21.83
CA ALA A 319 -11.50 1.89 -22.45
C ALA A 319 -10.95 0.47 -22.52
N GLY A 320 -11.84 -0.51 -22.70
CA GLY A 320 -11.55 -1.93 -22.69
C GLY A 320 -11.29 -2.50 -21.29
N ALA A 321 -11.11 -3.82 -21.24
CA ALA A 321 -10.86 -4.56 -20.01
C ALA A 321 -9.49 -4.25 -19.39
N VAL A 322 -9.39 -4.37 -18.06
CA VAL A 322 -8.15 -4.16 -17.30
C VAL A 322 -7.83 -5.40 -16.48
N SER A 323 -6.56 -5.79 -16.42
CA SER A 323 -6.08 -6.85 -15.52
C SER A 323 -5.21 -6.27 -14.40
N GLU A 324 -5.13 -6.97 -13.28
CA GLU A 324 -4.27 -6.57 -12.16
C GLU A 324 -2.78 -6.71 -12.52
N ARG A 325 -2.46 -7.67 -13.39
CA ARG A 325 -1.10 -7.92 -13.86
C ARG A 325 -1.08 -8.21 -15.35
N ALA A 326 0.03 -7.80 -15.97
CA ALA A 326 0.28 -8.03 -17.39
C ALA A 326 0.67 -9.49 -17.70
N SER A 327 1.35 -10.17 -16.77
CA SER A 327 1.85 -11.54 -17.00
C SER A 327 1.98 -12.36 -15.73
N ALA A 328 1.75 -13.67 -15.84
CA ALA A 328 2.06 -14.66 -14.81
C ALA A 328 3.48 -15.23 -14.93
N MET A 329 4.21 -14.90 -16.00
CA MET A 329 5.50 -15.52 -16.31
C MET A 329 6.58 -15.29 -15.24
N PRO A 330 6.75 -14.09 -14.65
CA PRO A 330 7.83 -13.91 -13.67
C PRO A 330 7.66 -14.81 -12.43
N PRO A 331 6.50 -14.88 -11.77
CA PRO A 331 6.32 -15.81 -10.65
C PRO A 331 6.40 -17.28 -11.05
N LEU A 332 5.91 -17.64 -12.25
CA LEU A 332 6.05 -19.00 -12.80
C LEU A 332 7.51 -19.38 -13.01
N ALA A 333 8.32 -18.46 -13.56
CA ALA A 333 9.75 -18.65 -13.73
C ALA A 333 10.46 -18.77 -12.37
N GLY A 334 10.07 -17.96 -11.38
CA GLY A 334 10.52 -18.08 -10.00
C GLY A 334 10.24 -19.48 -9.44
N ALA A 335 9.02 -19.99 -9.63
CA ALA A 335 8.65 -21.35 -9.22
C ALA A 335 9.50 -22.42 -9.91
N ALA A 336 9.72 -22.31 -11.22
CA ALA A 336 10.51 -23.26 -12.00
C ALA A 336 11.99 -23.27 -11.59
N VAL A 337 12.59 -22.09 -11.40
CA VAL A 337 13.97 -21.96 -10.92
C VAL A 337 14.10 -22.55 -9.51
N GLY A 338 13.15 -22.23 -8.63
CA GLY A 338 13.08 -22.81 -7.29
C GLY A 338 12.99 -24.35 -7.33
N ALA A 339 12.11 -24.91 -8.16
CA ALA A 339 11.97 -26.35 -8.35
C ALA A 339 13.28 -27.01 -8.81
N LEU A 340 13.98 -26.39 -9.78
CA LEU A 340 15.26 -26.87 -10.29
C LEU A 340 16.34 -26.88 -9.19
N ILE A 341 16.42 -25.81 -8.39
CA ILE A 341 17.33 -25.76 -7.24
C ILE A 341 17.01 -26.89 -6.25
N GLY A 342 15.73 -27.11 -5.94
CA GLY A 342 15.29 -28.21 -5.07
C GLY A 342 15.70 -29.59 -5.59
N LEU A 343 15.53 -29.84 -6.90
CA LEU A 343 15.95 -31.08 -7.55
C LEU A 343 17.47 -31.29 -7.48
N LEU A 344 18.26 -30.25 -7.78
CA LEU A 344 19.73 -30.30 -7.71
C LEU A 344 20.23 -30.55 -6.28
N LEU A 345 19.61 -29.91 -5.28
CA LEU A 345 19.94 -30.15 -3.88
C LEU A 345 19.60 -31.57 -3.45
N ALA A 346 18.47 -32.12 -3.90
CA ALA A 346 18.08 -33.49 -3.60
C ALA A 346 19.01 -34.52 -4.27
N ALA A 347 19.39 -34.29 -5.54
CA ALA A 347 20.29 -35.16 -6.31
C ALA A 347 21.71 -35.20 -5.72
N THR A 348 22.19 -34.08 -5.15
CA THR A 348 23.52 -33.99 -4.54
C THR A 348 23.56 -34.43 -3.07
N THR A 349 22.41 -34.75 -2.48
CA THR A 349 22.32 -35.19 -1.08
C THR A 349 22.19 -36.71 -1.01
N ALA A 350 23.24 -37.39 -0.55
CA ALA A 350 23.24 -38.86 -0.46
C ALA A 350 22.06 -39.42 0.37
N GLY A 351 21.40 -40.45 -0.17
CA GLY A 351 20.32 -41.18 0.51
C GLY A 351 18.95 -40.48 0.50
N THR A 352 18.72 -39.52 -0.39
CA THR A 352 17.40 -38.91 -0.63
C THR A 352 16.43 -39.91 -1.25
N THR A 353 15.21 -39.97 -0.71
CA THR A 353 14.11 -40.79 -1.25
C THR A 353 13.29 -39.97 -2.24
N ALA A 354 12.53 -40.63 -3.12
CA ALA A 354 11.63 -39.95 -4.07
C ALA A 354 10.65 -38.99 -3.36
N LEU A 355 10.10 -39.41 -2.21
CA LEU A 355 9.23 -38.57 -1.38
C LEU A 355 9.94 -37.30 -0.91
N ARG A 356 11.18 -37.43 -0.40
CA ARG A 356 11.96 -36.28 0.07
C ARG A 356 12.34 -35.36 -1.09
N THR A 357 12.72 -35.92 -2.24
CA THR A 357 12.97 -35.14 -3.46
C THR A 357 11.73 -34.33 -3.85
N ALA A 358 10.56 -34.97 -3.93
CA ALA A 358 9.31 -34.30 -4.26
C ALA A 358 8.98 -33.17 -3.26
N ALA A 359 9.11 -33.45 -1.95
CA ALA A 359 8.86 -32.46 -0.90
C ALA A 359 9.79 -31.25 -1.05
N LEU A 360 11.10 -31.47 -1.17
CA LEU A 360 12.10 -30.40 -1.31
C LEU A 360 11.91 -29.58 -2.58
N THR A 361 11.56 -30.23 -3.70
CA THR A 361 11.21 -29.53 -4.94
C THR A 361 9.98 -28.65 -4.75
N ALA A 362 8.94 -29.13 -4.08
CA ALA A 362 7.74 -28.33 -3.79
C ALA A 362 8.03 -27.14 -2.86
N VAL A 363 8.84 -27.34 -1.81
CA VAL A 363 9.29 -26.24 -0.92
C VAL A 363 10.05 -25.19 -1.72
N ALA A 364 11.05 -25.61 -2.50
CA ALA A 364 11.89 -24.68 -3.24
C ALA A 364 11.12 -23.97 -4.37
N ALA A 365 10.17 -24.64 -5.04
CA ALA A 365 9.27 -24.03 -6.01
C ALA A 365 8.39 -22.95 -5.37
N THR A 366 7.81 -23.23 -4.20
CA THR A 366 7.02 -22.25 -3.44
C THR A 366 7.89 -21.06 -3.03
N ALA A 367 9.10 -21.31 -2.54
CA ALA A 367 10.06 -20.28 -2.15
C ALA A 367 10.44 -19.38 -3.33
N GLY A 368 10.71 -19.97 -4.51
CA GLY A 368 11.05 -19.23 -5.72
C GLY A 368 9.91 -18.37 -6.25
N LEU A 369 8.68 -18.88 -6.23
CA LEU A 369 7.48 -18.10 -6.59
C LEU A 369 7.31 -16.91 -5.63
N ILE A 370 7.34 -17.16 -4.33
CA ILE A 370 7.20 -16.14 -3.28
C ILE A 370 8.33 -15.11 -3.36
N ALA A 371 9.56 -15.51 -3.68
CA ALA A 371 10.68 -14.57 -3.83
C ALA A 371 10.42 -13.54 -4.93
N VAL A 372 9.84 -13.96 -6.06
CA VAL A 372 9.46 -13.03 -7.15
C VAL A 372 8.32 -12.11 -6.74
N LEU A 373 7.24 -12.65 -6.16
CA LEU A 373 6.13 -11.83 -5.66
C LEU A 373 6.57 -10.83 -4.59
N HIS A 374 7.46 -11.26 -3.71
CA HIS A 374 8.02 -10.40 -2.67
C HIS A 374 8.89 -9.30 -3.27
N TRP A 375 9.69 -9.62 -4.29
CA TRP A 375 10.48 -8.62 -5.02
C TRP A 375 9.59 -7.56 -5.68
N GLU A 376 8.52 -7.98 -6.36
CA GLU A 376 7.51 -7.08 -6.94
C GLU A 376 6.92 -6.15 -5.86
N HIS A 377 6.52 -6.72 -4.71
CA HIS A 377 6.01 -5.94 -3.59
C HIS A 377 7.05 -4.99 -2.99
N ALA A 378 8.31 -5.42 -2.84
CA ALA A 378 9.37 -4.60 -2.26
C ALA A 378 9.66 -3.34 -3.09
N LEU A 379 9.62 -3.45 -4.43
CA LEU A 379 9.77 -2.29 -5.32
C LEU A 379 8.69 -1.22 -5.10
N VAL A 380 7.50 -1.65 -4.68
CA VAL A 380 6.33 -0.79 -4.45
C VAL A 380 6.33 -0.25 -3.02
N ALA A 381 6.61 -1.11 -2.04
CA ALA A 381 6.42 -0.81 -0.61
C ALA A 381 7.67 -0.21 0.06
N TYR A 382 8.89 -0.63 -0.31
CA TYR A 382 10.09 -0.25 0.43
C TYR A 382 10.54 1.17 0.08
N ARG A 383 10.87 1.95 1.11
CA ARG A 383 11.00 3.40 1.04
C ARG A 383 12.45 3.87 1.08
N ASP A 384 13.30 3.16 1.81
CA ASP A 384 14.67 3.57 2.06
C ASP A 384 15.62 2.38 2.28
N ALA A 385 16.92 2.68 2.37
CA ALA A 385 17.97 1.67 2.53
C ALA A 385 17.82 0.82 3.79
N LEU A 386 17.21 1.35 4.87
CA LEU A 386 17.00 0.60 6.10
C LEU A 386 15.95 -0.48 5.88
N GLU A 387 14.82 -0.15 5.25
CA GLU A 387 13.78 -1.13 4.92
C GLU A 387 14.29 -2.18 3.95
N TRP A 388 15.01 -1.77 2.90
CA TRP A 388 15.67 -2.69 1.96
C TRP A 388 16.66 -3.63 2.67
N GLY A 389 17.45 -3.12 3.61
CA GLY A 389 18.39 -3.93 4.38
C GLY A 389 17.71 -4.91 5.32
N VAL A 390 16.77 -4.44 6.14
CA VAL A 390 16.11 -5.25 7.17
C VAL A 390 15.14 -6.25 6.54
N LEU A 391 14.19 -5.78 5.74
CA LEU A 391 13.15 -6.63 5.18
C LEU A 391 13.69 -7.49 4.04
N GLY A 392 14.61 -6.96 3.23
CA GLY A 392 15.35 -7.75 2.24
C GLY A 392 16.23 -8.82 2.88
N GLY A 393 16.83 -8.55 4.04
CA GLY A 393 17.55 -9.55 4.84
C GLY A 393 16.65 -10.68 5.32
N ILE A 394 15.41 -10.37 5.76
CA ILE A 394 14.41 -11.38 6.13
C ILE A 394 13.98 -12.20 4.91
N ALA A 395 13.75 -11.56 3.76
CA ALA A 395 13.43 -12.24 2.51
C ALA A 395 14.54 -13.21 2.08
N LEU A 396 15.80 -12.78 2.19
CA LEU A 396 16.96 -13.63 1.91
C LEU A 396 17.02 -14.81 2.89
N LEU A 397 16.79 -14.57 4.19
CA LEU A 397 16.74 -15.62 5.20
C LEU A 397 15.63 -16.65 4.88
N ALA A 398 14.45 -16.19 4.46
CA ALA A 398 13.35 -17.03 4.02
C ALA A 398 13.69 -17.85 2.76
N ALA A 399 14.42 -17.27 1.79
CA ALA A 399 14.87 -17.99 0.60
C ALA A 399 15.95 -19.03 0.93
N MET A 400 16.91 -18.69 1.80
CA MET A 400 17.97 -19.60 2.27
C MET A 400 17.39 -20.81 3.03
N LEU A 401 16.20 -20.68 3.62
CA LEU A 401 15.54 -21.76 4.36
C LEU A 401 15.35 -23.00 3.50
N ALA A 402 14.90 -22.82 2.25
CA ALA A 402 14.71 -23.92 1.31
C ALA A 402 16.04 -24.64 0.98
N VAL A 403 17.14 -23.89 0.91
CA VAL A 403 18.48 -24.45 0.64
C VAL A 403 18.98 -25.29 1.82
N VAL A 404 18.86 -24.77 3.04
CA VAL A 404 19.27 -25.50 4.25
C VAL A 404 18.39 -26.74 4.46
N LEU A 405 17.08 -26.65 4.21
CA LEU A 405 16.16 -27.79 4.22
C LEU A 405 16.54 -28.86 3.19
N GLY A 406 17.03 -28.46 2.02
CA GLY A 406 17.52 -29.36 0.98
C GLY A 406 18.60 -30.32 1.50
N ARG A 407 19.47 -29.84 2.38
CA ARG A 407 20.57 -30.62 2.98
C ARG A 407 20.17 -31.31 4.29
N TRP A 408 19.13 -30.84 4.96
CA TRP A 408 18.66 -31.38 6.24
C TRP A 408 18.02 -32.77 6.12
N ARG A 409 18.49 -33.72 6.95
CA ARG A 409 18.10 -35.14 6.87
C ARG A 409 16.88 -35.53 7.73
N GLY A 410 16.22 -34.56 8.36
CA GLY A 410 15.11 -34.81 9.28
C GLY A 410 15.53 -34.90 10.75
N GLU A 411 16.79 -34.62 11.07
CA GLU A 411 17.31 -34.48 12.44
C GLU A 411 16.45 -33.52 13.26
N GLU A 412 16.22 -33.81 14.54
CA GLU A 412 15.46 -32.90 15.40
C GLU A 412 16.08 -31.50 15.46
N LEU A 413 15.23 -30.49 15.30
CA LEU A 413 15.68 -29.11 15.44
C LEU A 413 15.94 -28.78 16.91
N PRO A 414 17.15 -28.29 17.26
CA PRO A 414 17.41 -27.78 18.60
C PRO A 414 16.56 -26.54 18.87
N SER A 415 16.35 -26.21 20.16
CA SER A 415 15.78 -24.91 20.52
C SER A 415 16.66 -23.76 20.00
N GLY A 416 16.05 -22.60 19.78
CA GLY A 416 16.78 -21.40 19.38
C GLY A 416 17.92 -21.09 20.35
N GLU A 417 17.69 -21.23 21.65
CA GLU A 417 18.71 -21.02 22.69
C GLU A 417 19.91 -21.96 22.55
N ALA A 418 19.67 -23.26 22.33
CA ALA A 418 20.73 -24.23 22.10
C ALA A 418 21.48 -23.95 20.79
N ALA A 419 20.77 -23.54 19.74
CA ALA A 419 21.36 -23.19 18.47
C ALA A 419 22.27 -21.94 18.57
N TRP A 420 21.82 -20.90 19.28
CA TRP A 420 22.61 -19.71 19.59
C TRP A 420 23.80 -20.02 20.49
N ALA A 421 23.65 -20.94 21.45
CA ALA A 421 24.76 -21.40 22.28
C ALA A 421 25.83 -22.11 21.45
N ALA A 422 25.43 -22.97 20.50
CA ALA A 422 26.36 -23.65 19.59
C ALA A 422 27.14 -22.65 18.70
N LEU A 423 26.44 -21.63 18.16
CA LEU A 423 27.07 -20.56 17.38
C LEU A 423 28.08 -19.75 18.22
N ARG A 424 27.70 -19.32 19.43
CA ARG A 424 28.58 -18.57 20.34
C ARG A 424 29.80 -19.39 20.76
N ALA A 425 29.62 -20.69 20.95
CA ALA A 425 30.70 -21.62 21.24
C ALA A 425 31.56 -21.99 20.02
N ARG A 426 31.31 -21.37 18.84
CA ARG A 426 32.00 -21.63 17.57
C ARG A 426 32.05 -23.11 17.18
N ARG A 427 31.01 -23.86 17.55
CA ARG A 427 30.87 -25.28 17.15
C ARG A 427 30.49 -25.36 15.66
N PRO A 428 30.94 -26.39 14.93
CA PRO A 428 30.47 -26.62 13.57
C PRO A 428 28.93 -26.69 13.53
N LEU A 429 28.31 -25.89 12.67
CA LEU A 429 26.85 -25.83 12.56
C LEU A 429 26.36 -26.93 11.62
N SER A 430 25.61 -27.88 12.17
CA SER A 430 24.83 -28.82 11.35
C SER A 430 23.65 -28.10 10.68
N CYS A 431 23.02 -28.74 9.70
CA CYS A 431 21.80 -28.21 9.09
C CYS A 431 20.70 -28.01 10.14
N ALA A 432 20.54 -28.93 11.10
CA ALA A 432 19.56 -28.79 12.18
C ALA A 432 19.83 -27.55 13.04
N THR A 433 21.09 -27.32 13.45
CA THR A 433 21.46 -26.13 14.23
C THR A 433 21.21 -24.84 13.44
N THR A 434 21.55 -24.83 12.15
CA THR A 434 21.27 -23.68 11.27
C THR A 434 19.77 -23.42 11.16
N LEU A 435 18.94 -24.46 10.97
CA LEU A 435 17.48 -24.30 10.96
C LEU A 435 16.93 -23.79 12.30
N GLY A 436 17.49 -24.22 13.43
CA GLY A 436 17.16 -23.69 14.76
C GLY A 436 17.46 -22.20 14.90
N LEU A 437 18.61 -21.74 14.40
CA LEU A 437 18.97 -20.31 14.35
C LEU A 437 17.99 -19.52 13.46
N MET A 438 17.72 -20.02 12.25
CA MET A 438 16.80 -19.38 11.30
C MET A 438 15.39 -19.28 11.88
N ARG A 439 14.88 -20.36 12.49
CA ARG A 439 13.58 -20.36 13.18
C ARG A 439 13.53 -19.31 14.29
N SER A 440 14.58 -19.23 15.12
CA SER A 440 14.64 -18.22 16.18
C SER A 440 14.62 -16.78 15.63
N LEU A 441 15.36 -16.49 14.57
CA LEU A 441 15.40 -15.16 13.93
C LEU A 441 14.10 -14.80 13.23
N LEU A 442 13.50 -15.75 12.50
CA LEU A 442 12.23 -15.58 11.81
C LEU A 442 11.08 -15.39 12.80
N MET A 443 11.03 -16.16 13.89
CA MET A 443 10.04 -15.97 14.96
C MET A 443 10.20 -14.62 15.66
N PHE A 444 11.43 -14.21 15.96
CA PHE A 444 11.69 -12.89 16.55
C PHE A 444 11.17 -11.78 15.63
N SER A 445 11.63 -11.75 14.37
CA SER A 445 11.21 -10.70 13.42
C SER A 445 9.70 -10.73 13.12
N ALA A 446 9.09 -11.91 12.99
CA ALA A 446 7.64 -12.05 12.80
C ALA A 446 6.87 -11.49 14.00
N SER A 447 7.33 -11.75 15.23
CA SER A 447 6.68 -11.24 16.44
C SER A 447 6.74 -9.72 16.55
N ILE A 448 7.86 -9.10 16.12
CA ILE A 448 7.98 -7.64 16.03
C ILE A 448 7.01 -7.09 14.99
N ALA A 449 6.94 -7.71 13.80
CA ALA A 449 6.02 -7.30 12.76
C ALA A 449 4.54 -7.41 13.21
N ALA A 450 4.17 -8.49 13.89
CA ALA A 450 2.84 -8.67 14.43
C ALA A 450 2.51 -7.64 15.52
N LEU A 451 3.46 -7.34 16.41
CA LEU A 451 3.28 -6.30 17.43
C LEU A 451 3.09 -4.91 16.82
N LEU A 452 3.88 -4.56 15.80
CA LEU A 452 3.74 -3.29 15.08
C LEU A 452 2.35 -3.17 14.41
N LEU A 453 1.88 -4.23 13.77
CA LEU A 453 0.54 -4.28 13.18
C LEU A 453 -0.57 -4.25 14.24
N PHE A 454 -0.35 -4.84 15.42
CA PHE A 454 -1.33 -4.79 16.50
C PHE A 454 -1.50 -3.38 17.06
N VAL A 455 -0.41 -2.63 17.19
CA VAL A 455 -0.40 -1.26 17.77
C VAL A 455 -0.76 -0.17 16.75
N ASP A 456 -0.20 -0.25 15.54
CA ASP A 456 -0.29 0.80 14.52
C ASP A 456 -0.41 0.18 13.13
N ALA A 457 -1.64 -0.21 12.78
CA ALA A 457 -1.92 -0.95 11.55
C ALA A 457 -2.16 -0.06 10.34
N ARG A 458 -2.67 1.17 10.54
CA ARG A 458 -3.39 1.93 9.51
C ARG A 458 -2.61 2.08 8.20
N TYR A 459 -1.29 2.24 8.29
CA TYR A 459 -0.40 2.51 7.15
C TYR A 459 0.66 1.43 6.94
N ARG A 460 0.49 0.23 7.51
CA ARG A 460 1.47 -0.85 7.44
C ARG A 460 0.94 -2.03 6.65
N ASP A 461 1.67 -2.42 5.62
CA ASP A 461 1.39 -3.62 4.84
C ASP A 461 1.60 -4.89 5.67
N PHE A 462 0.82 -5.92 5.36
CA PHE A 462 0.98 -7.23 5.98
C PHE A 462 2.20 -7.95 5.39
N PRO A 463 3.17 -8.40 6.21
CA PRO A 463 4.37 -9.07 5.71
C PRO A 463 4.12 -10.55 5.38
N THR A 464 2.93 -10.86 4.89
CA THR A 464 2.46 -12.20 4.52
C THR A 464 3.45 -12.89 3.60
N LEU A 465 3.93 -12.22 2.55
CA LEU A 465 4.89 -12.79 1.59
C LEU A 465 6.25 -13.11 2.23
N LEU A 466 6.73 -12.31 3.18
CA LEU A 466 8.01 -12.56 3.87
C LEU A 466 7.98 -13.86 4.68
N TYR A 467 6.84 -14.14 5.33
CA TYR A 467 6.70 -15.23 6.27
C TYR A 467 5.94 -16.44 5.71
N PHE A 468 5.44 -16.37 4.47
CA PHE A 468 4.67 -17.45 3.84
C PHE A 468 5.43 -18.78 3.81
N THR A 469 6.60 -18.80 3.14
CA THR A 469 7.44 -20.00 3.04
C THR A 469 8.00 -20.43 4.41
N PRO A 470 8.53 -19.51 5.24
CA PRO A 470 8.89 -19.84 6.63
C PRO A 470 7.79 -20.52 7.43
N ALA A 471 6.55 -20.03 7.35
CA ALA A 471 5.41 -20.60 8.07
C ALA A 471 5.12 -22.02 7.61
N LEU A 472 4.98 -22.24 6.31
CA LEU A 472 4.68 -23.58 5.80
C LEU A 472 5.79 -24.58 6.10
N ALA A 473 7.06 -24.18 6.05
CA ALA A 473 8.16 -25.07 6.34
C ALA A 473 8.36 -25.30 7.84
N LEU A 474 8.62 -24.23 8.61
CA LEU A 474 8.96 -24.33 10.03
C LEU A 474 7.75 -24.65 10.90
N GLY A 475 6.55 -24.20 10.52
CA GLY A 475 5.31 -24.55 11.21
C GLY A 475 5.00 -26.04 11.09
N VAL A 476 5.10 -26.61 9.88
CA VAL A 476 4.94 -28.05 9.67
C VAL A 476 6.01 -28.82 10.43
N ILE A 477 7.30 -28.45 10.33
CA ILE A 477 8.37 -29.12 11.07
C ILE A 477 8.13 -29.06 12.58
N GLY A 478 7.75 -27.88 13.10
CA GLY A 478 7.45 -27.68 14.51
C GLY A 478 6.31 -28.57 15.00
N TRP A 479 5.29 -28.81 14.16
CA TRP A 479 4.15 -29.66 14.50
C TRP A 479 4.53 -31.11 14.76
N TRP A 480 5.57 -31.60 14.07
CA TRP A 480 6.04 -32.98 14.18
C TRP A 480 7.22 -33.16 15.16
N GLN A 481 8.03 -32.12 15.42
CA GLN A 481 9.27 -32.25 16.19
C GLN A 481 9.28 -31.53 17.56
N GLY A 482 8.25 -30.76 17.94
CA GLY A 482 7.95 -30.37 19.33
C GLY A 482 9.01 -29.63 20.18
N CYS A 483 10.18 -29.27 19.64
CA CYS A 483 11.27 -28.66 20.43
C CYS A 483 11.26 -27.12 20.34
N SER A 484 10.88 -26.45 21.43
CA SER A 484 10.91 -24.98 21.59
C SER A 484 11.57 -24.53 22.90
N GLY A 485 12.40 -23.50 22.85
CA GLY A 485 12.98 -22.84 24.02
C GLY A 485 12.03 -21.82 24.69
N ARG A 486 12.46 -21.22 25.81
CA ARG A 486 11.67 -20.17 26.50
C ARG A 486 11.43 -18.95 25.60
N ALA A 487 12.47 -18.46 24.92
CA ALA A 487 12.37 -17.30 24.03
C ALA A 487 11.43 -17.55 22.84
N GLU A 488 11.51 -18.73 22.22
CA GLU A 488 10.64 -19.09 21.09
C GLU A 488 9.16 -19.16 21.49
N ARG A 489 8.87 -19.68 22.69
CA ARG A 489 7.50 -19.69 23.23
C ARG A 489 6.99 -18.28 23.52
N LEU A 490 7.85 -17.39 24.02
CA LEU A 490 7.47 -15.99 24.20
C LEU A 490 7.13 -15.33 22.86
N PHE A 491 7.98 -15.47 21.84
CA PHE A 491 7.71 -14.95 20.51
C PHE A 491 6.44 -15.56 19.90
N ALA A 492 6.21 -16.85 20.10
CA ALA A 492 4.99 -17.52 19.65
C ALA A 492 3.73 -16.98 20.34
N TRP A 493 3.75 -16.73 21.65
CA TRP A 493 2.64 -16.10 22.36
C TRP A 493 2.36 -14.68 21.86
N VAL A 494 3.40 -13.85 21.76
CA VAL A 494 3.29 -12.47 21.24
C VAL A 494 2.68 -12.50 19.84
N MET A 495 3.21 -13.36 18.97
CA MET A 495 2.71 -13.53 17.61
C MET A 495 1.23 -13.91 17.61
N ALA A 496 0.84 -14.98 18.31
CA ALA A 496 -0.53 -15.50 18.32
C ALA A 496 -1.54 -14.46 18.79
N ILE A 497 -1.25 -13.75 19.88
CA ILE A 497 -2.10 -12.69 20.42
C ILE A 497 -2.21 -11.53 19.44
N CYS A 498 -1.08 -11.07 18.90
CA CYS A 498 -1.05 -9.91 18.02
C CYS A 498 -1.76 -10.18 16.67
N VAL A 499 -1.59 -11.36 16.08
CA VAL A 499 -2.27 -11.67 14.80
C VAL A 499 -3.78 -11.84 14.98
N LEU A 500 -4.24 -12.43 16.09
CA LEU A 500 -5.66 -12.49 16.43
C LEU A 500 -6.21 -11.08 16.68
N GLY A 501 -5.51 -10.30 17.51
CA GLY A 501 -5.88 -8.94 17.85
C GLY A 501 -5.93 -8.00 16.63
N ARG A 502 -5.07 -8.20 15.63
CA ARG A 502 -5.08 -7.41 14.39
C ARG A 502 -6.21 -7.82 13.45
N TRP A 503 -6.58 -9.09 13.40
CA TRP A 503 -7.68 -9.56 12.55
C TRP A 503 -9.06 -9.13 13.08
N LEU A 504 -9.24 -9.08 14.40
CA LEU A 504 -10.54 -8.77 15.03
C LEU A 504 -11.21 -7.47 14.54
N PRO A 505 -10.50 -6.35 14.36
CA PRO A 505 -11.10 -5.14 13.81
C PRO A 505 -11.45 -5.21 12.33
N GLU A 506 -10.81 -6.11 11.55
CA GLU A 506 -10.99 -6.18 10.09
C GLU A 506 -11.26 -7.60 9.55
N PRO A 507 -12.32 -8.27 10.03
CA PRO A 507 -12.53 -9.69 9.77
C PRO A 507 -12.79 -10.01 8.29
N ALA A 508 -13.24 -9.04 7.50
CA ALA A 508 -13.50 -9.18 6.06
C ALA A 508 -12.23 -9.01 5.20
N ASN A 509 -11.12 -8.51 5.77
CA ASN A 509 -9.90 -8.23 5.02
C ASN A 509 -9.11 -9.53 4.72
N PRO A 510 -9.00 -9.96 3.45
CA PRO A 510 -8.28 -11.18 3.09
C PRO A 510 -6.78 -11.14 3.44
N GLN A 511 -6.16 -9.95 3.47
CA GLN A 511 -4.76 -9.79 3.86
C GLN A 511 -4.57 -10.03 5.37
N ALA A 512 -5.52 -9.57 6.19
CA ALA A 512 -5.52 -9.81 7.64
C ALA A 512 -5.78 -11.29 7.95
N ILE A 513 -6.70 -11.94 7.23
CA ILE A 513 -6.93 -13.39 7.34
C ILE A 513 -5.67 -14.18 6.98
N ALA A 514 -5.01 -13.83 5.86
CA ALA A 514 -3.76 -14.49 5.45
C ALA A 514 -2.66 -14.32 6.51
N TRP A 515 -2.54 -13.13 7.09
CA TRP A 515 -1.59 -12.85 8.16
C TRP A 515 -1.90 -13.63 9.45
N LEU A 516 -3.18 -13.74 9.82
CA LEU A 516 -3.65 -14.57 10.92
C LEU A 516 -3.23 -16.04 10.72
N VAL A 517 -3.52 -16.61 9.55
CA VAL A 517 -3.19 -18.00 9.23
C VAL A 517 -1.69 -18.24 9.29
N ILE A 518 -0.87 -17.39 8.68
CA ILE A 518 0.60 -17.48 8.70
C ILE A 518 1.13 -17.39 10.13
N GLY A 519 0.63 -16.43 10.92
CA GLY A 519 1.05 -16.24 12.30
C GLY A 519 0.72 -17.44 13.18
N LEU A 520 -0.47 -18.04 13.02
CA LEU A 520 -0.87 -19.23 13.75
C LEU A 520 -0.08 -20.47 13.34
N ILE A 521 0.19 -20.66 12.04
CA ILE A 521 1.02 -21.76 11.55
C ILE A 521 2.44 -21.69 12.16
N LEU A 522 3.02 -20.50 12.29
CA LEU A 522 4.33 -20.31 12.92
C LEU A 522 4.31 -20.51 14.45
N SER A 523 3.28 -20.03 15.13
CA SER A 523 3.25 -19.93 16.59
C SER A 523 2.69 -21.17 17.28
N VAL A 524 1.55 -21.70 16.84
CA VAL A 524 0.83 -22.78 17.51
C VAL A 524 1.70 -24.02 17.74
N PRO A 525 2.51 -24.50 16.78
CA PRO A 525 3.35 -25.68 17.00
C PRO A 525 4.36 -25.49 18.15
N LEU A 526 4.82 -24.27 18.40
CA LEU A 526 5.79 -23.95 19.45
C LEU A 526 5.13 -23.77 20.82
N LEU A 527 3.80 -23.59 20.87
CA LEU A 527 3.04 -23.44 22.12
C LEU A 527 2.52 -24.77 22.66
N ARG A 528 2.57 -25.83 21.86
CA ARG A 528 2.12 -27.16 22.27
C ARG A 528 2.97 -27.66 23.44
N PRO A 529 2.34 -28.16 24.53
CA PRO A 529 3.09 -28.84 25.57
C PRO A 529 3.82 -30.04 24.95
N ARG A 530 5.08 -30.23 25.34
CA ARG A 530 5.79 -31.47 25.00
C ARG A 530 4.92 -32.62 25.49
N GLN A 531 4.52 -33.52 24.60
CA GLN A 531 4.13 -34.84 25.06
C GLN A 531 5.36 -35.38 25.78
N HIS A 532 5.29 -35.51 27.10
CA HIS A 532 6.27 -36.29 27.83
C HIS A 532 6.24 -37.68 27.18
N GLU A 533 7.30 -38.02 26.44
CA GLU A 533 7.66 -39.42 26.31
C GLU A 533 8.05 -39.87 27.71
N ASP A 534 7.07 -40.37 28.46
CA ASP A 534 7.34 -41.41 29.45
C ASP A 534 7.96 -42.58 28.68
N ARG A 535 9.30 -42.66 28.69
CA ARG A 535 10.09 -43.89 28.59
C ARG A 535 11.58 -43.65 28.81
#